data_AF-A0AAV5V7H4-F1
#
_entry.id   AF-A0AAV5V7H4-F1
#
_cell.length_a   1.000
_cell.length_b   1.000
_cell.length_c   1.000
_cell.angle_alpha   90.00
_cell.angle_beta   90.00
_cell.angle_gamma   90.00
#
_symmetry.space_group_name_H-M   'P 1'
#
loop_
_entity.id
_entity.type
_entity.pdbx_description
1 polymer ?
#
loop_
_entity_poly.entity_id
_entity_poly.type
_entity_poly.pdbx_seq_one_letter_code
_entity_poly.pdbx_strand_id
1 'polypeptide(L)'
;LAELHNVQRLLEQRKDEALSREQYSQAGGIDKCLQQLRLREEPLKELLIERMDALQKSDYDEAQVQKDRFEINLEAALDIPELKKFVSAKEVRL
;
A
#
# COMPACT_ATOMS: atom_id res chain seq x y z
N LEU A 1 3.17 -2.39 6.42
CA LEU A 1 1.77 -2.21 5.98
C LEU A 1 1.23 -0.84 6.33
N ALA A 2 1.61 -0.25 7.48
CA ALA A 2 1.15 1.07 7.90
C ALA A 2 1.23 2.15 6.79
N GLU A 3 2.34 2.24 6.04
CA GLU A 3 2.48 3.18 4.93
C GLU A 3 1.41 2.99 3.84
N LEU A 4 1.20 1.74 3.41
CA LEU A 4 0.17 1.39 2.42
C LEU A 4 -1.24 1.72 2.93
N HIS A 5 -1.53 1.41 4.18
CA HIS A 5 -2.81 1.75 4.81
C HIS A 5 -3.01 3.26 4.97
N ASN A 6 -1.95 4.02 5.27
CA ASN A 6 -2.04 5.47 5.33
C ASN A 6 -2.38 6.07 3.96
N VAL A 7 -1.74 5.58 2.89
CA VAL A 7 -2.04 5.99 1.51
C VAL A 7 -3.48 5.64 1.13
N GLN A 8 -3.95 4.43 1.44
CA GLN A 8 -5.35 4.04 1.21
C GLN A 8 -6.32 4.98 1.92
N ARG A 9 -6.07 5.29 3.20
CA ARG A 9 -6.91 6.22 3.99
C ARG A 9 -6.94 7.63 3.39
N LEU A 10 -5.79 8.16 2.96
CA LEU A 10 -5.71 9.47 2.30
C LEU A 10 -6.49 9.50 0.98
N LEU A 11 -6.41 8.43 0.20
CA LEU A 11 -7.18 8.30 -1.04
C LEU A 11 -8.67 8.20 -0.77
N GLU A 12 -9.10 7.44 0.24
CA GLU A 12 -10.51 7.35 0.62
C GLU A 12 -11.06 8.72 1.02
N GLN A 13 -10.34 9.48 1.85
CA GLN A 13 -10.72 10.85 2.19
C GLN A 13 -10.86 11.74 0.96
N ARG A 14 -9.87 11.71 0.05
CA ARG A 14 -9.90 12.49 -1.20
C ARG A 14 -11.02 12.08 -2.14
N LYS A 15 -11.38 10.80 -2.13
CA LYS A 15 -12.53 10.30 -2.89
C LYS A 15 -13.82 10.92 -2.38
N ASP A 16 -14.01 10.91 -1.06
CA ASP A 16 -15.20 11.48 -0.43
C ASP A 16 -15.30 13.00 -0.71
N GLU A 17 -14.17 13.71 -0.66
CA GLU A 17 -14.09 15.13 -1.04
C GLU A 17 -14.45 15.36 -2.52
N ALA A 18 -13.95 14.53 -3.43
CA ALA A 18 -14.26 14.62 -4.86
C ALA A 18 -15.75 14.33 -5.12
N LEU A 19 -16.33 13.33 -4.46
CA LEU A 19 -17.76 13.00 -4.55
C LEU A 19 -18.63 14.15 -4.03
N SER A 20 -18.27 14.74 -2.89
CA SER A 20 -18.98 15.89 -2.33
C SER A 20 -18.95 17.12 -3.24
N ARG A 21 -17.96 17.22 -4.14
CA ARG A 21 -17.82 18.30 -5.12
C ARG A 21 -18.33 17.92 -6.52
N GLU A 22 -18.97 16.76 -6.65
CA GLU A 22 -19.47 16.21 -7.92
C GLU A 22 -18.36 15.99 -8.98
N GLN A 23 -17.12 15.80 -8.54
CA GLN A 23 -15.94 15.58 -9.39
C GLN A 23 -15.78 14.09 -9.73
N TYR A 24 -16.77 13.51 -10.41
CA TYR A 24 -16.86 12.06 -10.62
C TYR A 24 -15.67 11.44 -11.38
N SER A 25 -15.08 12.17 -12.34
CA SER A 25 -13.90 11.68 -13.06
C SER A 25 -12.69 11.53 -12.13
N GLN A 26 -12.53 12.45 -11.18
CA GLN A 26 -11.49 12.39 -10.15
C GLN A 26 -11.75 11.24 -9.18
N ALA A 27 -12.98 11.10 -8.67
CA ALA A 27 -13.37 9.99 -7.80
C ALA A 27 -13.12 8.62 -8.46
N GLY A 28 -13.46 8.47 -9.76
CA GLY A 28 -13.18 7.25 -10.52
C GLY A 28 -11.69 6.97 -10.74
N GLY A 29 -10.86 8.01 -10.86
CA GLY A 29 -9.40 7.87 -10.90
C GLY A 29 -8.83 7.38 -9.56
N ILE A 30 -9.36 7.89 -8.45
CA ILE A 30 -8.98 7.50 -7.09
C ILE A 30 -9.39 6.04 -6.80
N ASP A 31 -10.60 5.64 -7.18
CA ASP A 31 -11.08 4.26 -7.00
C ASP A 31 -10.18 3.25 -7.73
N LYS A 32 -9.70 3.57 -8.93
CA LYS A 32 -8.74 2.73 -9.65
C LYS A 32 -7.42 2.58 -8.90
N CYS A 33 -6.92 3.67 -8.29
CA CYS A 33 -5.70 3.61 -7.47
C CYS A 33 -5.90 2.74 -6.21
N LEU A 34 -7.04 2.88 -5.54
CA LEU A 34 -7.40 2.06 -4.37
C LEU A 34 -7.49 0.57 -4.74
N GLN A 35 -8.08 0.23 -5.88
CA GLN A 35 -8.13 -1.15 -6.37
C GLN A 35 -6.72 -1.71 -6.61
N GLN A 36 -5.84 -0.95 -7.24
CA GLN A 36 -4.45 -1.38 -7.45
C GLN A 36 -3.71 -1.59 -6.13
N LEU A 37 -3.85 -0.69 -5.16
CA LEU A 37 -3.22 -0.83 -3.84
C LEU A 37 -3.70 -2.09 -3.10
N ARG A 38 -5.01 -2.39 -3.16
CA ARG A 38 -5.57 -3.60 -2.53
C ARG A 38 -5.02 -4.89 -3.14
N LEU A 39 -4.88 -4.93 -4.47
CA LEU A 39 -4.27 -6.08 -5.16
C LEU A 39 -2.80 -6.29 -4.77
N ARG A 40 -2.07 -5.20 -4.46
CA ARG A 40 -0.67 -5.25 -4.03
C ARG A 40 -0.50 -5.52 -2.54
N GLU A 41 -1.56 -5.41 -1.74
CA GLU A 41 -1.53 -5.65 -0.30
C GLU A 41 -1.44 -7.14 0.06
N GLU A 42 -2.12 -8.02 -0.70
CA GLU A 42 -2.15 -9.45 -0.39
C GLU A 42 -0.76 -10.11 -0.42
N PRO A 43 0.07 -9.92 -1.45
CA PRO A 43 1.44 -10.44 -1.44
C PRO A 43 2.29 -9.94 -0.26
N LEU A 44 2.04 -8.71 0.20
CA LEU A 44 2.74 -8.14 1.36
C LEU A 44 2.31 -8.80 2.67
N LYS A 45 1.03 -9.19 2.80
CA LYS A 45 0.55 -9.95 3.96
C LYS A 45 1.15 -11.35 4.01
N GLU A 46 1.26 -12.02 2.86
CA GLU A 46 1.89 -13.34 2.77
C GLU A 46 3.34 -13.32 3.27
N LEU A 47 4.14 -12.33 2.85
CA LEU A 47 5.52 -12.16 3.33
C LEU A 47 5.61 -11.94 4.86
N LEU A 48 4.63 -11.26 5.46
CA LEU A 48 4.57 -11.11 6.92
C LEU A 48 4.23 -12.42 7.62
N ILE A 49 3.31 -13.21 7.06
CA ILE A 49 2.96 -14.55 7.57
C ILE A 49 4.19 -15.47 7.49
N GLU A 50 4.85 -15.54 6.33
CA GLU A 50 6.07 -16.35 6.13
C GLU A 50 7.18 -15.95 7.10
N ARG A 51 7.37 -14.65 7.32
CA ARG A 51 8.33 -14.15 8.32
C ARG A 51 7.95 -14.59 9.74
N MET A 52 6.69 -14.52 10.12
CA MET A 52 6.23 -14.96 11.44
C MET A 52 6.43 -16.47 11.63
N ASP A 53 6.14 -17.28 10.61
CA ASP A 53 6.35 -18.72 10.62
C ASP A 53 7.83 -19.09 10.78
N ALA A 54 8.73 -18.37 10.10
CA ALA A 54 10.18 -18.54 10.25
C ALA A 54 10.65 -18.21 11.68
N LEU A 55 10.17 -17.09 12.25
CA LEU A 55 10.48 -16.71 13.63
C LEU A 55 9.99 -17.75 14.65
N GLN A 56 8.80 -18.33 14.45
CA GLN A 56 8.29 -19.40 15.31
C GLN A 56 9.16 -20.66 15.27
N LYS A 57 9.80 -20.94 14.12
CA LYS A 57 10.73 -22.06 13.93
C LYS A 57 12.17 -21.73 14.36
N SER A 58 12.43 -20.50 14.85
CA SER A 58 13.77 -19.98 15.13
C SER A 58 14.69 -19.96 13.89
N ASP A 59 14.11 -19.89 12.69
CA ASP A 59 14.84 -19.75 11.43
C ASP A 59 15.04 -18.25 11.13
N TYR A 60 16.10 -17.68 11.70
CA TYR A 60 16.37 -16.25 11.61
C TYR A 60 16.85 -15.81 10.23
N ASP A 61 17.52 -16.69 9.48
CA ASP A 61 17.99 -16.41 8.13
C ASP A 61 16.79 -16.27 7.19
N GLU A 62 15.83 -17.20 7.25
CA GLU A 62 14.59 -17.08 6.47
C GLU A 62 13.76 -15.87 6.91
N ALA A 63 13.66 -15.60 8.22
CA ALA A 63 12.94 -14.41 8.69
C ALA A 63 13.56 -13.10 8.18
N GLN A 64 14.88 -13.06 8.01
CA GLN A 64 15.60 -11.92 7.42
C GLN A 64 15.34 -11.81 5.92
N VAL A 65 15.37 -12.93 5.18
CA VAL A 65 15.00 -12.97 3.75
C VAL A 65 13.59 -12.43 3.51
N GLN A 66 12.63 -12.85 4.32
CA GLN A 66 11.23 -12.42 4.17
C GLN A 66 11.01 -10.96 4.56
N LYS A 67 11.78 -10.45 5.53
CA LYS A 67 11.82 -9.01 5.83
C LYS A 67 12.33 -8.21 4.63
N ASP A 68 13.44 -8.62 4.02
CA ASP A 68 14.04 -7.89 2.90
C ASP A 68 13.12 -7.88 1.66
N ARG A 69 12.49 -9.02 1.38
CA ARG A 69 11.45 -9.12 0.34
C ARG A 69 10.27 -8.22 0.64
N PHE A 70 9.82 -8.14 1.89
CA PHE A 70 8.72 -7.27 2.28
C PHE A 70 9.06 -5.80 2.01
N GLU A 71 10.26 -5.34 2.39
CA GLU A 71 10.69 -3.95 2.18
C GLU A 71 10.73 -3.57 0.69
N ILE A 72 11.32 -4.44 -0.16
CA ILE A 72 11.38 -4.23 -1.61
C ILE A 72 9.99 -4.20 -2.23
N ASN A 73 9.13 -5.16 -1.86
CA ASN A 73 7.78 -5.23 -2.41
C ASN A 73 6.89 -4.09 -1.91
N LEU A 74 7.11 -3.57 -0.70
CA LEU A 74 6.37 -2.42 -0.18
C LEU A 74 6.70 -1.16 -0.98
N GLU A 75 7.97 -0.91 -1.26
CA GLU A 75 8.39 0.21 -2.10
C GLU A 75 7.78 0.12 -3.51
N ALA A 76 7.86 -1.07 -4.12
CA ALA A 76 7.24 -1.32 -5.43
C ALA A 76 5.71 -1.18 -5.38
N ALA A 77 5.08 -1.57 -4.27
CA ALA A 77 3.64 -1.46 -4.10
C ALA A 77 3.15 0.00 -4.12
N LEU A 78 3.95 0.90 -3.55
CA LEU A 78 3.67 2.34 -3.47
C LEU A 78 4.05 3.10 -4.74
N ASP A 79 4.91 2.56 -5.60
CA ASP A 79 5.21 3.16 -6.90
C ASP A 79 4.08 2.87 -7.92
N ILE A 80 2.98 3.61 -7.76
CA ILE A 80 1.89 3.69 -8.72
C ILE A 80 1.98 5.07 -9.37
N PRO A 81 2.26 5.18 -10.68
CA PRO A 81 2.38 6.48 -11.36
C PRO A 81 1.15 7.37 -11.18
N GLU A 82 -0.04 6.78 -11.22
CA GLU A 82 -1.32 7.46 -11.05
C GLU A 82 -1.52 8.00 -9.62
N LEU A 83 -0.92 7.36 -8.61
CA LEU A 83 -1.00 7.81 -7.22
C LEU A 83 -0.45 9.21 -7.05
N LYS A 84 0.60 9.56 -7.80
CA LYS A 84 1.26 10.88 -7.77
C LYS A 84 0.32 12.03 -8.21
N LYS A 85 -0.79 11.70 -8.88
CA LYS A 85 -1.83 12.68 -9.26
C LYS A 85 -2.75 13.02 -8.10
N PHE A 86 -2.83 12.15 -7.10
CA PHE A 86 -3.78 12.25 -5.99
C PHE A 86 -3.09 12.46 -4.65
N VAL A 87 -1.86 11.97 -4.46
CA VAL A 87 -1.11 12.02 -3.19
C VAL A 87 0.34 12.43 -3.46
N SER A 88 0.87 13.35 -2.66
CA SER A 88 2.27 13.77 -2.76
C SER A 88 3.20 12.81 -2.00
N ALA A 89 4.47 12.76 -2.41
CA ALA A 89 5.48 11.93 -1.73
C ALA A 89 5.68 12.28 -0.25
N LYS A 90 5.39 13.53 0.15
CA LYS A 90 5.45 13.96 1.56
C LYS A 90 4.33 13.32 2.39
N GLU A 91 3.16 13.13 1.81
CA GLU A 91 1.98 12.55 2.48
C GLU A 91 2.05 11.03 2.58
N VAL A 92 2.80 10.38 1.68
CA VAL A 92 3.04 8.94 1.69
C VAL A 92 4.00 8.53 2.82
N ARG A 93 4.93 9.41 3.21
CA ARG A 93 6.00 9.14 4.20
C ARG A 93 5.69 9.58 5.64
N LEU A 94 4.49 10.10 5.88
CA LEU A 94 3.98 10.51 7.21
C LEU A 94 3.07 9.42 7.77
#